data_AF-A0A950AYY9-F1
#
_entry.id   AF-A0A950AYY9-F1
#
_cell.length_a   1.000
_cell.length_b   1.000
_cell.length_c   1.000
_cell.angle_alpha   90.00
_cell.angle_beta   90.00
_cell.angle_gamma   90.00
#
_symmetry.space_group_name_H-M   'P 1'
#
loop_
_entity.id
_entity.type
_entity.pdbx_description
1 polymer ?
#
loop_
_entity_poly.entity_id
_entity_poly.type
_entity_poly.pdbx_seq_one_letter_code
_entity_poly.pdbx_strand_id
1 'polypeptide(L)'
;LVLLLRLGVHLAEHGCDAQACDAAADVQRYFDVAAPLHHGDEELHVFPVLRATGKAALANSLHAEHEQMEQRWTYIRGDLQAVQARQTLDSPALADARRRWADFAALYAAHMRVEETQAYPEAHARLALSEQVAMGRNMAQRRGTRYPDAEL
;
A
#
# COMPACT_ATOMS: atom_id res chain seq x y z
N LEU A 1 -3.34 -7.24 -0.42
CA LEU A 1 -3.81 -7.63 0.94
C LEU A 1 -4.42 -9.02 1.02
N VAL A 2 -5.16 -9.49 0.00
CA VAL A 2 -5.69 -10.86 -0.04
C VAL A 2 -4.62 -11.93 0.23
N LEU A 3 -3.42 -11.78 -0.35
CA LEU A 3 -2.30 -12.71 -0.12
C LEU A 3 -1.87 -12.74 1.35
N LEU A 4 -1.75 -11.59 2.01
CA LEU A 4 -1.41 -11.49 3.44
C LEU A 4 -2.45 -12.21 4.33
N LEU A 5 -3.74 -12.04 4.04
CA LEU A 5 -4.81 -12.71 4.78
C LEU A 5 -4.81 -14.23 4.55
N ARG A 6 -4.59 -14.66 3.30
CA ARG A 6 -4.46 -16.09 2.96
C ARG A 6 -3.24 -16.73 3.62
N LEU A 7 -2.11 -16.03 3.68
CA LEU A 7 -0.93 -16.48 4.40
C LEU A 7 -1.26 -16.77 5.86
N GLY A 8 -2.04 -15.91 6.52
CA GLY A 8 -2.45 -16.14 7.91
C GLY A 8 -3.29 -17.42 8.11
N VAL A 9 -4.10 -17.81 7.14
CA VAL A 9 -4.84 -19.08 7.15
C VAL A 9 -3.88 -20.26 6.91
N HIS A 10 -3.03 -20.15 5.89
CA HIS A 10 -2.05 -21.18 5.53
C HIS A 10 -1.11 -21.52 6.69
N LEU A 11 -0.61 -20.51 7.39
CA LEU A 11 0.26 -20.70 8.56
C LEU A 11 -0.40 -21.51 9.68
N ALA A 12 -1.72 -21.43 9.84
CA ALA A 12 -2.43 -22.19 10.86
C ALA A 12 -2.55 -23.69 10.51
N GLU A 13 -2.59 -24.01 9.22
CA GLU A 13 -2.81 -25.36 8.71
C GLU A 13 -1.49 -26.09 8.41
N HIS A 14 -0.48 -25.35 7.94
CA HIS A 14 0.75 -25.92 7.37
C HIS A 14 2.04 -25.41 8.05
N GLY A 15 1.94 -24.40 8.91
CA GLY A 15 3.11 -23.74 9.50
C GLY A 15 3.93 -22.96 8.47
N CYS A 16 5.19 -22.68 8.80
CA CYS A 16 6.11 -21.90 7.95
C CYS A 16 6.81 -22.79 6.91
N ASP A 17 6.03 -23.41 6.03
CA ASP A 17 6.56 -24.18 4.90
C ASP A 17 7.14 -23.29 3.80
N ALA A 18 7.61 -23.89 2.70
CA ALA A 18 8.20 -23.14 1.58
C ALA A 18 7.20 -22.16 0.95
N GLN A 19 5.94 -22.54 0.80
CA GLN A 19 4.89 -21.70 0.22
C GLN A 19 4.60 -20.48 1.11
N ALA A 20 4.57 -20.66 2.43
CA ALA A 20 4.43 -19.57 3.37
C ALA A 20 5.60 -18.59 3.30
N CYS A 21 6.84 -19.10 3.17
CA CYS A 21 8.04 -18.27 3.01
C CYS A 21 7.96 -17.40 1.74
N ASP A 22 7.60 -18.00 0.61
CA ASP A 22 7.51 -17.31 -0.68
C ASP A 22 6.39 -16.24 -0.65
N ALA A 23 5.22 -16.59 -0.13
CA ALA A 23 4.11 -15.65 0.02
C ALA A 23 4.47 -14.47 0.95
N ALA A 24 5.19 -14.73 2.05
CA ALA A 24 5.66 -13.69 2.96
C ALA A 24 6.66 -12.74 2.28
N ALA A 25 7.61 -13.28 1.51
CA ALA A 25 8.58 -12.49 0.75
C ALA A 25 7.90 -11.62 -0.32
N ASP A 26 6.90 -12.15 -1.03
CA ASP A 26 6.16 -11.38 -2.04
C ASP A 26 5.36 -10.24 -1.44
N VAL A 27 4.67 -10.48 -0.31
CA VAL A 27 3.97 -9.41 0.41
C VAL A 27 4.97 -8.36 0.89
N GLN A 28 6.09 -8.79 1.48
CA GLN A 28 7.11 -7.86 1.97
C GLN A 28 7.67 -6.99 0.85
N ARG A 29 8.05 -7.59 -0.29
CA ARG A 29 8.59 -6.86 -1.44
C ARG A 29 7.62 -5.80 -1.96
N TYR A 30 6.33 -6.11 -2.01
CA TYR A 30 5.32 -5.14 -2.44
C TYR A 30 5.27 -3.92 -1.51
N PHE A 31 5.16 -4.14 -0.20
CA PHE A 31 5.01 -3.04 0.76
C PHE A 31 6.34 -2.33 1.08
N ASP A 32 7.50 -2.96 0.86
CA ASP A 32 8.80 -2.30 1.00
C ASP A 32 9.12 -1.37 -0.19
N VAL A 33 8.48 -1.57 -1.35
CA VAL A 33 8.83 -0.84 -2.59
C VAL A 33 7.65 -0.13 -3.22
N ALA A 34 6.61 -0.87 -3.59
CA ALA A 34 5.51 -0.34 -4.39
C ALA A 34 4.60 0.60 -3.59
N ALA A 35 4.27 0.24 -2.34
CA ALA A 35 3.37 1.06 -1.51
C ALA A 35 3.96 2.44 -1.17
N PRO A 36 5.23 2.59 -0.72
CA PRO A 36 5.81 3.91 -0.48
C PRO A 36 5.90 4.78 -1.75
N LEU A 37 6.19 4.15 -2.90
CA LEU A 37 6.20 4.87 -4.18
C LEU A 37 4.80 5.36 -4.58
N HIS A 38 3.76 4.58 -4.27
CA HIS A 38 2.38 4.96 -4.52
C HIS A 38 1.94 6.14 -3.65
N HIS A 39 2.14 6.05 -2.33
CA HIS A 39 1.85 7.16 -1.41
C HIS A 39 2.61 8.43 -1.80
N GLY A 40 3.89 8.29 -2.16
CA GLY A 40 4.70 9.42 -2.63
C GLY A 40 4.20 10.03 -3.94
N ASP A 41 3.52 9.26 -4.81
CA ASP A 41 2.87 9.82 -5.99
C ASP A 41 1.66 10.68 -5.59
N GLU A 42 0.82 10.20 -4.69
CA GLU A 42 -0.37 10.93 -4.22
C GLU A 42 0.00 12.20 -3.46
N GLU A 43 0.98 12.12 -2.58
CA GLU A 43 1.46 13.25 -1.80
C GLU A 43 2.06 14.35 -2.69
N LEU A 44 2.72 13.97 -3.78
CA LEU A 44 3.31 14.93 -4.70
C LEU A 44 2.28 15.51 -5.67
N HIS A 45 1.28 14.73 -6.08
CA HIS A 45 0.49 15.04 -7.27
C HIS A 45 -1.01 15.18 -7.03
N VAL A 46 -1.58 14.40 -6.11
CA VAL A 46 -3.02 14.39 -5.82
C VAL A 46 -3.33 15.34 -4.67
N PHE A 47 -2.61 15.25 -3.56
CA PHE A 47 -2.89 16.02 -2.35
C PHE A 47 -2.74 17.54 -2.54
N PRO A 48 -1.76 18.06 -3.31
CA PRO A 48 -1.69 19.48 -3.59
C PRO A 48 -2.92 20.01 -4.34
N VAL A 49 -3.46 19.22 -5.28
CA VAL A 49 -4.69 19.57 -6.01
C VAL A 49 -5.87 19.62 -5.04
N LEU A 50 -6.04 18.62 -4.18
CA LEU A 50 -7.11 18.61 -3.16
C LEU A 50 -7.02 19.84 -2.24
N ARG A 51 -5.81 20.23 -1.83
CA ARG A 51 -5.59 21.42 -0.98
C ARG A 51 -5.99 22.69 -1.73
N ALA A 52 -5.60 22.82 -3.00
CA ALA A 52 -5.92 23.98 -3.83
C ALA A 52 -7.43 24.12 -4.13
N THR A 53 -8.19 23.01 -4.09
CA THR A 53 -9.63 23.01 -4.37
C THR A 53 -10.50 23.02 -3.12
N GLY A 54 -9.93 23.34 -1.96
CA GLY A 54 -10.67 23.47 -0.70
C GLY A 54 -10.92 22.15 0.04
N LYS A 55 -10.33 21.04 -0.40
CA LYS A 55 -10.42 19.71 0.24
C LYS A 55 -9.18 19.39 1.10
N ALA A 56 -8.61 20.39 1.75
CA ALA A 56 -7.41 20.21 2.59
C ALA A 56 -7.62 19.20 3.74
N ALA A 57 -8.84 19.13 4.30
CA ALA A 57 -9.16 18.16 5.34
C ALA A 57 -9.08 16.70 4.83
N LEU A 58 -9.54 16.44 3.60
CA LEU A 58 -9.42 15.13 2.95
C LEU A 58 -7.95 14.76 2.73
N ALA A 59 -7.16 15.67 2.16
CA ALA A 59 -5.73 15.46 1.94
C ALA A 59 -4.96 15.19 3.25
N ASN A 60 -5.28 15.91 4.33
CA ASN A 60 -4.68 15.68 5.64
C ASN A 60 -5.06 14.31 6.22
N SER A 61 -6.32 13.90 6.06
CA SER A 61 -6.79 12.59 6.53
C SER A 61 -6.07 11.45 5.81
N LEU A 62 -5.97 11.51 4.48
CA LEU A 62 -5.30 10.48 3.68
C LEU A 62 -3.80 10.40 4.02
N HIS A 63 -3.12 11.55 4.16
CA HIS A 63 -1.72 11.56 4.58
C HIS A 63 -1.51 10.98 5.99
N ALA A 64 -2.38 11.31 6.95
CA ALA A 64 -2.31 10.71 8.29
C ALA A 64 -2.60 9.20 8.27
N GLU A 65 -3.38 8.71 7.30
CA GLU A 65 -3.58 7.28 7.08
C GLU A 65 -2.33 6.63 6.48
N HIS A 66 -1.59 7.28 5.56
CA HIS A 66 -0.29 6.79 5.09
C HIS A 66 0.69 6.59 6.24
N GLU A 67 0.81 7.57 7.14
CA GLU A 67 1.67 7.47 8.33
C GLU A 67 1.27 6.29 9.22
N GLN A 68 -0.04 6.08 9.44
CA GLN A 68 -0.54 4.93 10.19
C GLN A 68 -0.23 3.60 9.49
N MET A 69 -0.32 3.55 8.16
CA MET A 69 0.05 2.36 7.39
C MET A 69 1.54 2.05 7.53
N GLU A 70 2.42 3.04 7.43
CA GLU A 70 3.87 2.85 7.60
C GLU A 70 4.22 2.36 9.01
N GLN A 71 3.60 2.93 10.04
CA GLN A 71 3.79 2.50 11.42
C GLN A 71 3.35 1.05 11.63
N ARG A 72 2.15 0.69 11.13
CA ARG A 72 1.64 -0.70 11.21
C ARG A 72 2.50 -1.66 10.40
N TRP A 73 3.00 -1.22 9.25
CA TRP A 73 3.86 -2.02 8.38
C TRP A 73 5.12 -2.50 9.09
N THR A 74 5.72 -1.68 9.95
CA THR A 74 6.93 -2.06 10.73
C THR A 74 6.75 -3.37 11.50
N TYR A 75 5.59 -3.55 12.15
CA TYR A 75 5.28 -4.77 12.89
C TYR A 75 4.97 -5.96 11.98
N ILE A 76 4.21 -5.73 10.91
CA ILE A 76 3.84 -6.78 9.95
C ILE A 76 5.08 -7.29 9.22
N ARG A 77 5.98 -6.38 8.83
CA ARG A 77 7.28 -6.72 8.24
C ARG A 77 8.08 -7.65 9.15
N GLY A 78 8.09 -7.40 10.46
CA GLY A 78 8.69 -8.29 11.45
C GLY A 78 8.05 -9.68 11.46
N ASP A 79 6.72 -9.75 11.46
CA ASP A 79 5.99 -11.03 11.39
C ASP A 79 6.37 -11.83 10.13
N LEU A 80 6.43 -11.17 8.96
CA LEU A 80 6.77 -11.79 7.69
C LEU A 80 8.23 -12.26 7.61
N GLN A 81 9.16 -11.53 8.25
CA GLN A 81 10.55 -11.94 8.36
C GLN A 81 10.72 -13.19 9.24
N ALA A 82 9.94 -13.30 10.32
CA ALA A 82 9.92 -14.52 11.14
C ALA A 82 9.42 -15.74 10.34
N VAL A 83 8.37 -15.56 9.53
CA VAL A 83 7.86 -16.61 8.63
C VAL A 83 8.91 -17.02 7.61
N GLN A 84 9.58 -16.08 6.96
CA GLN A 84 10.67 -16.34 6.01
C GLN A 84 11.85 -17.08 6.66
N ALA A 85 12.14 -16.77 7.93
CA ALA A 85 13.15 -17.47 8.72
C ALA A 85 12.68 -18.84 9.26
N ARG A 86 11.49 -19.30 8.86
CA ARG A 86 10.83 -20.54 9.32
C ARG A 86 10.69 -20.63 10.84
N GLN A 87 10.53 -19.48 11.49
CA GLN A 87 10.28 -19.45 12.93
C GLN A 87 8.83 -19.82 13.19
N THR A 88 8.62 -20.90 13.94
CA THR A 88 7.26 -21.33 14.32
C THR A 88 6.62 -20.25 15.19
N LEU A 89 5.50 -19.70 14.71
CA LEU A 89 4.59 -18.93 15.53
C LEU A 89 3.68 -19.91 16.28
N ASP A 90 3.69 -19.83 17.61
CA ASP A 90 2.71 -20.57 18.41
C ASP A 90 1.29 -20.01 18.19
N SER A 91 0.27 -20.75 18.65
CA SER A 91 -1.13 -20.37 18.38
C SER A 91 -1.48 -18.95 18.87
N PRO A 92 -1.06 -18.49 20.07
CA PRO A 92 -1.26 -17.10 20.49
C PRO A 92 -0.57 -16.07 19.58
N ALA A 93 0.72 -16.26 19.27
CA ALA A 93 1.46 -15.33 18.42
C ALA A 93 0.88 -15.25 17.02
N LEU A 94 0.46 -16.38 16.45
CA LEU A 94 -0.21 -16.43 15.16
C LEU A 94 -1.57 -15.72 15.18
N ALA A 95 -2.36 -15.88 16.25
CA ALA A 95 -3.63 -15.18 16.39
C ALA A 95 -3.45 -13.66 16.46
N ASP A 96 -2.42 -13.19 17.18
CA ASP A 96 -2.08 -11.77 17.27
C ASP A 96 -1.58 -11.21 15.94
N ALA A 97 -0.71 -11.92 15.23
CA ALA A 97 -0.26 -11.53 13.89
C ALA A 97 -1.45 -11.43 12.93
N ARG A 98 -2.32 -12.45 12.87
CA ARG A 98 -3.52 -12.47 12.02
C ARG A 98 -4.45 -11.30 12.31
N ARG A 99 -4.64 -10.92 13.58
CA ARG A 99 -5.43 -9.73 13.95
C ARG A 99 -4.81 -8.46 13.41
N ARG A 100 -3.50 -8.24 13.63
CA ARG A 100 -2.79 -7.07 13.08
C ARG A 100 -2.90 -6.99 11.56
N TRP A 101 -2.78 -8.12 10.88
CA TRP A 101 -2.85 -8.19 9.42
C TRP A 101 -4.26 -7.90 8.90
N ALA A 102 -5.29 -8.36 9.61
CA ALA A 102 -6.68 -8.03 9.31
C ALA A 102 -6.98 -6.54 9.49
N ASP A 103 -6.51 -5.94 10.59
CA ASP A 103 -6.67 -4.50 10.85
C ASP A 103 -5.98 -3.65 9.75
N PHE A 104 -4.77 -4.05 9.35
CA PHE A 104 -4.05 -3.39 8.26
C PHE A 104 -4.77 -3.53 6.92
N ALA A 105 -5.33 -4.70 6.63
CA ALA A 105 -6.12 -4.91 5.42
C ALA A 105 -7.40 -4.05 5.40
N ALA A 106 -8.06 -3.92 6.55
CA ALA A 106 -9.24 -3.06 6.70
C ALA A 106 -8.89 -1.57 6.52
N LEU A 107 -7.77 -1.11 7.08
CA LEU A 107 -7.28 0.26 6.92
C LEU A 107 -7.07 0.60 5.44
N TYR A 108 -6.31 -0.23 4.72
CA TYR A 108 -6.09 -0.03 3.28
C TYR A 108 -7.39 -0.08 2.47
N ALA A 109 -8.30 -1.01 2.77
CA ALA A 109 -9.57 -1.10 2.04
C ALA A 109 -10.43 0.15 2.25
N ALA A 110 -10.44 0.72 3.46
CA ALA A 110 -11.14 1.96 3.73
C ALA A 110 -10.49 3.16 3.03
N HIS A 111 -9.15 3.22 3.06
CA HIS A 111 -8.34 4.25 2.42
C HIS A 111 -8.54 4.27 0.90
N MET A 112 -8.29 3.14 0.22
CA MET A 112 -8.46 3.00 -1.23
C MET A 112 -9.85 3.41 -1.70
N ARG A 113 -10.89 3.07 -0.93
CA ARG A 113 -12.26 3.48 -1.26
C ARG A 113 -12.40 5.00 -1.26
N VAL A 114 -11.79 5.70 -0.30
CA VAL A 114 -11.82 7.17 -0.25
C VAL A 114 -11.04 7.76 -1.43
N GLU A 115 -9.89 7.18 -1.76
CA GLU A 115 -9.09 7.62 -2.89
C GLU A 115 -9.83 7.49 -4.22
N GLU A 116 -10.34 6.28 -4.50
CA GLU A 116 -11.07 5.94 -5.72
C GLU A 116 -12.35 6.77 -5.90
N THR A 117 -13.07 7.03 -4.80
CA THR A 117 -14.39 7.69 -4.88
C THR A 117 -14.34 9.19 -4.70
N GLN A 118 -13.26 9.75 -4.14
CA GLN A 118 -13.19 11.17 -3.79
C GLN A 118 -11.89 11.85 -4.24
N ALA A 119 -10.73 11.27 -3.94
CA ALA A 119 -9.45 11.93 -4.19
C ALA A 119 -9.10 11.97 -5.69
N TYR A 120 -9.08 10.81 -6.34
CA TYR A 120 -8.72 10.71 -7.76
C TYR A 120 -9.72 11.42 -8.68
N PRO A 121 -11.05 11.33 -8.47
CA PRO A 121 -12.00 12.08 -9.29
C PRO A 121 -11.80 13.59 -9.19
N GLU A 122 -11.50 14.13 -8.00
CA GLU A 122 -11.23 15.55 -7.83
C GLU A 122 -9.93 15.97 -8.52
N ALA A 123 -8.85 15.19 -8.37
CA ALA A 123 -7.59 15.50 -9.02
C ALA A 123 -7.72 15.46 -10.55
N HIS A 124 -8.33 14.40 -11.07
CA HIS A 124 -8.55 14.22 -12.51
C HIS A 124 -9.42 15.33 -13.11
N ALA A 125 -10.47 15.79 -12.41
CA ALA A 125 -11.34 16.85 -12.89
C ALA A 125 -10.66 18.23 -12.99
N ARG A 126 -9.46 18.41 -12.41
CA ARG A 126 -8.79 19.70 -12.27
C ARG A 126 -7.46 19.78 -12.99
N LEU A 127 -6.79 18.65 -13.17
CA LEU A 127 -5.53 18.58 -13.88
C LEU A 127 -5.75 18.62 -15.38
N ALA A 128 -5.10 19.58 -16.05
CA ALA A 128 -5.02 19.62 -17.50
C ALA A 128 -4.26 18.39 -18.03
N LEU A 129 -4.52 18.01 -19.27
CA LEU A 129 -3.87 16.83 -19.90
C LEU A 129 -2.34 16.91 -19.84
N SER A 130 -1.75 18.09 -20.02
CA SER A 130 -0.30 18.30 -19.90
C SER A 130 0.22 18.02 -18.49
N GLU A 131 -0.55 18.34 -17.46
CA GLU A 131 -0.18 18.08 -16.06
C GLU A 131 -0.31 16.59 -15.75
N GLN A 132 -1.33 15.91 -16.29
CA GLN A 132 -1.48 14.45 -16.16
C GLN A 132 -0.32 13.68 -16.85
N VAL A 133 0.11 14.15 -18.03
CA VAL A 133 1.28 13.58 -18.73
C VAL A 133 2.57 13.83 -17.94
N ALA A 134 2.76 15.04 -17.40
CA ALA A 134 3.93 15.36 -16.58
C ALA A 134 3.99 14.51 -15.30
N MET A 135 2.84 14.33 -14.64
CA MET A 135 2.67 13.43 -13.50
C MET A 135 3.07 12.00 -13.86
N GLY A 136 2.51 11.45 -14.94
CA GLY A 136 2.81 10.10 -15.38
C GLY A 136 4.29 9.87 -15.72
N ARG A 137 4.94 10.84 -16.37
CA ARG A 137 6.40 10.81 -16.63
C ARG A 137 7.21 10.78 -15.35
N ASN A 138 6.84 11.60 -14.37
CA ASN A 138 7.50 11.65 -13.08
C ASN A 138 7.32 10.33 -12.28
N MET A 139 6.12 9.74 -12.30
CA MET A 139 5.84 8.43 -11.69
C MET A 139 6.65 7.29 -12.33
N ALA A 140 6.79 7.29 -13.65
CA ALA A 140 7.60 6.31 -14.38
C ALA A 140 9.09 6.45 -14.06
N GLN A 141 9.61 7.69 -14.03
CA GLN A 141 11.00 7.97 -13.67
C GLN A 141 11.34 7.46 -12.26
N ARG A 142 10.47 7.69 -11.26
CA ARG A 142 10.67 7.17 -9.89
C ARG A 142 10.77 5.64 -9.83
N ARG A 143 10.17 4.95 -10.79
CA ARG A 143 10.16 3.49 -10.90
C ARG A 143 11.26 2.95 -11.83
N GLY A 144 12.08 3.83 -12.41
CA GLY A 144 13.08 3.45 -13.42
C GLY A 144 12.47 2.93 -14.72
N THR A 145 11.19 3.22 -14.98
CA THR A 145 10.47 2.78 -16.17
C THR A 145 10.29 3.94 -17.16
N ARG A 146 10.06 3.60 -18.43
CA ARG A 146 9.75 4.58 -19.47
C ARG A 146 8.26 4.87 -19.47
N TYR A 147 7.88 6.14 -19.48
CA TYR A 147 6.51 6.54 -19.74
C TYR A 147 6.15 6.18 -21.19
N PRO A 148 5.04 5.49 -21.46
CA PRO A 148 4.66 5.15 -22.82
C PRO A 148 4.52 6.42 -23.65
N ASP A 149 5.14 6.43 -24.83
CA ASP A 149 4.91 7.51 -25.80
C ASP A 149 3.43 7.42 -26.19
N ALA A 150 2.66 8.49 -26.03
CA ALA A 150 1.31 8.55 -26.59
C ALA A 150 1.45 8.47 -28.12
N GLU A 151 0.87 7.46 -28.75
CA GLU A 151 0.60 7.53 -30.19
C GLU A 151 -0.30 8.75 -30.42
N LEU A 152 0.24 9.75 -31.11
CA LEU A 152 -0.44 10.97 -31.54
C LEU A 152 -1.49 10.66 -32.62
#